data_AF-A0A9D7YAJ5-F1
#
_entry.id   AF-A0A9D7YAJ5-F1
#
_cell.length_a   1.000
_cell.length_b   1.000
_cell.length_c   1.000
_cell.angle_alpha   90.00
_cell.angle_beta   90.00
_cell.angle_gamma   90.00
#
_symmetry.space_group_name_H-M   'P 1'
#
loop_
_entity.id
_entity.type
_entity.pdbx_description
1 polymer ?
#
loop_
_entity_poly.entity_id
_entity_poly.type
_entity_poly.pdbx_seq_one_letter_code
_entity_poly.pdbx_strand_id
1 'polypeptide(L)'
;MVKIFLCFVICILVWIPKIIFAQQNKAELCFKNIPKNQIPFFYQFKIKYPVGSETLAKQINNFTKSLPEGEGYITCNFFINCNGEIIDLTISETDSNHNTTSFNSNYISEVESFLKNLKSWPIPKYNNTQFVAEYRSFLSFKILKGKVHEVIP
;
A
#
# COMPACT_ATOMS: atom_id res chain seq x y z
N MET A 1 39.44 -37.13 54.97
CA MET A 1 40.02 -36.32 53.88
C MET A 1 39.08 -36.47 52.69
N VAL A 2 38.26 -35.48 52.24
CA VAL A 2 38.56 -34.06 51.91
C VAL A 2 39.65 -34.01 50.83
N LYS A 3 39.52 -33.59 49.56
CA LYS A 3 38.59 -32.72 48.77
C LYS A 3 38.17 -33.46 47.46
N ILE A 4 37.14 -33.14 46.65
CA ILE A 4 36.16 -32.03 46.48
C ILE A 4 36.65 -30.79 45.69
N PHE A 5 35.90 -30.38 44.64
CA PHE A 5 36.26 -29.49 43.49
C PHE A 5 37.23 -30.17 42.50
N LEU A 6 37.09 -30.11 41.16
CA LEU A 6 36.34 -29.24 40.23
C LEU A 6 35.48 -30.13 39.29
N CYS A 7 34.15 -30.01 39.17
CA CYS A 7 33.36 -28.98 38.47
C CYS A 7 33.71 -28.74 36.98
N PHE A 8 32.75 -29.08 36.11
CA PHE A 8 32.44 -28.45 34.81
C PHE A 8 33.54 -28.35 33.72
N VAL A 9 33.85 -29.48 33.06
CA VAL A 9 34.14 -29.48 31.59
C VAL A 9 33.42 -30.63 30.87
N ILE A 10 32.16 -30.89 31.25
CA ILE A 10 31.20 -31.54 30.34
C ILE A 10 30.43 -30.40 29.66
N CYS A 11 31.00 -29.84 28.59
CA CYS A 11 30.34 -28.82 27.78
C CYS A 11 30.67 -28.99 26.29
N ILE A 12 29.75 -29.63 25.57
CA ILE A 12 29.24 -29.17 24.27
C ILE A 12 30.34 -28.83 23.22
N LEU A 13 31.00 -29.87 22.68
CA LEU A 13 31.80 -29.76 21.43
C LEU A 13 31.31 -30.72 20.33
N VAL A 14 30.08 -31.24 20.46
CA VAL A 14 29.39 -32.03 19.42
C VAL A 14 27.99 -31.46 19.16
N TRP A 15 27.87 -30.13 19.00
CA TRP A 15 26.61 -29.52 18.55
C TRP A 15 26.78 -28.13 17.90
N ILE A 16 27.24 -28.10 16.65
CA ILE A 16 26.71 -27.13 15.68
C ILE A 16 26.40 -27.92 14.39
N PRO A 17 25.13 -28.26 14.12
CA PRO A 17 24.77 -28.86 12.84
C PRO A 17 25.03 -27.88 11.70
N LYS A 18 25.23 -28.39 10.48
CA LYS A 18 25.33 -27.59 9.24
C LYS A 18 24.00 -26.89 8.94
N ILE A 19 23.71 -25.82 9.67
CA ILE A 19 22.53 -24.96 9.49
C ILE A 19 22.96 -23.50 9.56
N ILE A 20 23.95 -23.14 8.72
CA ILE A 20 23.88 -21.83 8.08
C ILE A 20 22.88 -22.03 6.94
N PHE A 21 21.58 -21.94 7.28
CA PHE A 21 20.60 -21.57 6.27
C PHE A 21 21.08 -20.25 5.72
N ALA A 22 21.44 -20.22 4.43
CA ALA A 22 21.53 -18.96 3.72
C ALA A 22 20.15 -18.32 3.83
N GLN A 23 20.02 -17.31 4.69
CA GLN A 23 18.95 -16.33 4.55
C GLN A 23 19.19 -15.65 3.21
N GLN A 24 18.61 -16.21 2.15
CA GLN A 24 18.41 -15.49 0.91
C GLN A 24 17.62 -14.25 1.29
N ASN A 25 18.30 -13.11 1.31
CA ASN A 25 17.73 -11.85 1.73
C ASN A 25 16.44 -11.63 0.94
N LYS A 26 15.31 -11.50 1.65
CA LYS A 26 13.98 -11.26 1.06
C LYS A 26 13.82 -9.82 0.51
N ALA A 27 14.93 -9.25 0.05
CA ALA A 27 14.96 -8.17 -0.90
C ALA A 27 14.90 -8.81 -2.31
N GLU A 28 13.72 -9.30 -2.70
CA GLU A 28 13.39 -9.41 -4.13
C GLU A 28 13.76 -8.06 -4.77
N LEU A 29 14.52 -8.05 -5.86
CA LEU A 29 15.00 -6.80 -6.43
C LEU A 29 13.80 -5.99 -6.93
N CYS A 30 13.40 -5.02 -6.11
CA CYS A 30 12.65 -3.87 -6.53
C CYS A 30 13.40 -3.22 -7.70
N PHE A 31 12.72 -2.94 -8.82
CA PHE A 31 13.32 -2.19 -9.93
C PHE A 31 13.60 -0.73 -9.53
N LYS A 32 14.72 -0.52 -8.84
CA LYS A 32 15.19 0.80 -8.45
C LYS A 32 15.58 1.59 -9.71
N ASN A 33 15.14 2.85 -9.76
CA ASN A 33 15.45 3.84 -10.81
C ASN A 33 14.67 3.72 -12.13
N ILE A 34 13.41 3.23 -12.13
CA ILE A 34 12.50 3.43 -13.28
C ILE A 34 12.06 4.92 -13.31
N PRO A 35 12.20 5.64 -14.45
CA PRO A 35 11.62 6.98 -14.62
C PRO A 35 10.09 6.99 -14.42
N LYS A 36 9.52 7.97 -13.71
CA LYS A 36 8.07 7.99 -13.34
C LYS A 36 7.08 7.94 -14.53
N ASN A 37 7.53 8.27 -15.75
CA ASN A 37 6.77 8.16 -16.99
C ASN A 37 6.84 6.77 -17.65
N GLN A 38 7.74 5.90 -17.20
CA GLN A 38 7.88 4.50 -17.62
C GLN A 38 7.29 3.51 -16.59
N ILE A 39 6.87 3.99 -15.41
CA ILE A 39 6.22 3.14 -14.41
C ILE A 39 4.85 2.67 -14.95
N PRO A 40 4.63 1.35 -15.11
CA PRO A 40 3.40 0.79 -15.66
C PRO A 40 2.18 1.03 -14.76
N PHE A 41 0.99 1.02 -15.35
CA PHE A 41 -0.29 1.07 -14.64
C PHE A 41 -0.71 -0.31 -14.12
N PHE A 42 -1.45 -0.33 -13.02
CA PHE A 42 -1.99 -1.55 -12.38
C PHE A 42 -2.66 -2.53 -13.36
N TYR A 43 -3.44 -2.04 -14.33
CA TYR A 43 -4.16 -2.88 -15.29
C TYR A 43 -3.21 -3.70 -16.20
N GLN A 44 -1.97 -3.26 -16.42
CA GLN A 44 -0.98 -3.99 -17.21
C GLN A 44 -0.53 -5.28 -16.51
N PHE A 45 -0.60 -5.32 -15.17
CA PHE A 45 -0.35 -6.52 -14.36
C PHE A 45 -1.62 -7.33 -14.06
N LYS A 46 -2.80 -6.86 -14.49
CA LYS A 46 -4.12 -7.43 -14.15
C LYS A 46 -4.40 -7.52 -12.64
N ILE A 47 -3.72 -6.71 -11.83
CA ILE A 47 -3.94 -6.60 -10.39
C ILE A 47 -5.08 -5.60 -10.10
N LYS A 48 -5.68 -5.70 -8.91
CA LYS A 48 -6.70 -4.77 -8.39
C LYS A 48 -6.51 -4.64 -6.88
N TYR A 49 -6.99 -3.56 -6.27
CA TYR A 49 -7.11 -3.53 -4.81
C TYR A 49 -8.01 -4.69 -4.33
N PRO A 50 -7.66 -5.46 -3.28
CA PRO A 50 -8.41 -6.66 -2.91
C PRO A 50 -9.79 -6.39 -2.29
N VAL A 51 -10.08 -5.14 -1.90
CA VAL A 51 -11.38 -4.73 -1.37
C VAL A 51 -12.23 -4.13 -2.48
N GLY A 52 -13.45 -4.63 -2.67
CA GLY A 52 -14.38 -4.12 -3.67
C GLY A 52 -14.89 -2.70 -3.38
N SER A 53 -15.25 -1.97 -4.45
CA SER A 53 -15.65 -0.56 -4.41
C SER A 53 -16.75 -0.22 -3.40
N GLU A 54 -17.78 -1.06 -3.27
CA GLU A 54 -18.87 -0.83 -2.31
C GLU A 54 -18.37 -0.89 -0.86
N THR A 55 -17.46 -1.82 -0.56
CA THR A 55 -16.84 -1.94 0.76
C THR A 55 -15.89 -0.77 1.03
N LEU A 56 -15.12 -0.33 0.03
CA LEU A 56 -14.30 0.89 0.14
C LEU A 56 -15.18 2.13 0.41
N ALA A 57 -16.30 2.30 -0.30
CA ALA A 57 -17.25 3.39 -0.08
C ALA A 57 -17.81 3.40 1.35
N LYS A 58 -18.14 2.23 1.90
CA LYS A 58 -18.56 2.09 3.31
C LYS A 58 -17.42 2.42 4.28
N GLN A 59 -16.21 1.93 4.01
CA GLN A 59 -15.04 2.16 4.88
C GLN A 59 -14.65 3.64 4.95
N ILE A 60 -14.60 4.35 3.82
CA ILE A 60 -14.24 5.78 3.81
C ILE A 60 -15.32 6.63 4.49
N ASN A 61 -16.60 6.39 4.24
CA ASN A 61 -17.70 7.09 4.91
C ASN A 61 -17.72 6.86 6.43
N ASN A 62 -17.25 5.71 6.92
CA ASN A 62 -17.10 5.43 8.35
C ASN A 62 -15.80 6.02 8.93
N PHE A 63 -14.81 6.34 8.10
CA PHE A 63 -13.52 6.91 8.50
C PHE A 63 -13.57 8.45 8.59
N THR A 64 -14.21 9.09 7.61
CA THR A 64 -14.38 10.54 7.53
C THR A 64 -15.37 11.03 8.60
N LYS A 65 -15.06 12.17 9.21
CA LYS A 65 -15.89 12.87 10.20
C LYS A 65 -16.37 14.23 9.67
N SER A 66 -15.59 14.83 8.80
CA SER A 66 -15.94 16.06 8.09
C SER A 66 -16.96 15.77 6.98
N LEU A 67 -17.69 16.79 6.54
CA LEU A 67 -18.54 16.69 5.35
C LEU A 67 -17.77 17.23 4.14
N PRO A 68 -17.97 16.67 2.93
CA PRO A 68 -17.25 17.09 1.73
C PRO A 68 -17.62 18.50 1.23
N GLU A 69 -18.85 18.96 1.49
CA GLU A 69 -19.39 20.22 0.96
C GLU A 69 -19.36 20.31 -0.58
N GLY A 70 -20.25 19.57 -1.24
CA GLY A 70 -20.38 19.58 -2.70
C GLY A 70 -20.78 18.21 -3.26
N GLU A 71 -20.84 18.11 -4.59
CA GLU A 71 -21.07 16.86 -5.34
C GLU A 71 -20.16 16.83 -6.59
N GLY A 72 -19.54 15.68 -6.86
CA GLY A 72 -18.53 15.55 -7.91
C GLY A 72 -17.56 14.39 -7.65
N TYR A 73 -16.28 14.57 -7.99
CA TYR A 73 -15.27 13.53 -7.89
C TYR A 73 -13.99 14.02 -7.22
N ILE A 74 -13.49 13.23 -6.27
CA ILE A 74 -12.15 13.35 -5.70
C ILE A 74 -11.33 12.22 -6.28
N THR A 75 -10.41 12.52 -7.21
CA THR A 75 -9.57 11.53 -7.88
C THR A 75 -8.15 11.58 -7.33
N CYS A 76 -7.74 10.47 -6.73
CA CYS A 76 -6.48 10.29 -6.05
C CYS A 76 -5.56 9.43 -6.90
N ASN A 77 -4.49 10.01 -7.46
CA ASN A 77 -3.48 9.32 -8.27
C ASN A 77 -2.22 9.08 -7.44
N PHE A 78 -1.68 7.87 -7.49
CA PHE A 78 -0.53 7.47 -6.66
C PHE A 78 0.26 6.33 -7.32
N PHE A 79 1.40 6.00 -6.72
CA PHE A 79 2.15 4.79 -7.05
C PHE A 79 2.14 3.84 -5.86
N ILE A 80 2.21 2.54 -6.15
CA ILE A 80 2.47 1.49 -5.18
C ILE A 80 3.93 1.10 -5.33
N ASN A 81 4.68 1.22 -4.23
CA ASN A 81 6.07 0.77 -4.17
C ASN A 81 6.16 -0.77 -4.06
N CYS A 82 7.37 -1.29 -4.14
CA CYS A 82 7.65 -2.72 -4.02
C CYS A 82 7.36 -3.35 -2.64
N ASN A 83 6.99 -2.57 -1.62
CA ASN A 83 6.50 -3.06 -0.32
C ASN A 83 4.96 -3.16 -0.26
N GLY A 84 4.24 -2.69 -1.28
CA GLY A 84 2.78 -2.57 -1.25
C GLY A 84 2.28 -1.30 -0.54
N GLU A 85 3.08 -0.24 -0.52
CA GLU A 85 2.77 1.04 0.15
C GLU A 85 2.50 2.15 -0.88
N ILE A 86 1.56 3.04 -0.56
CA ILE A 86 1.23 4.23 -1.36
C ILE A 86 2.33 5.28 -1.24
N ILE A 87 2.84 5.76 -2.38
CA ILE A 87 3.79 6.88 -2.50
C ILE A 87 3.34 7.89 -3.57
N ASP A 88 3.87 9.12 -3.49
CA ASP A 88 3.57 10.26 -4.39
C ASP A 88 2.07 10.47 -4.67
N LEU A 89 1.25 10.44 -3.60
CA LEU A 89 -0.17 10.72 -3.70
C LEU A 89 -0.43 12.16 -4.18
N THR A 90 -1.28 12.29 -5.19
CA THR A 90 -1.80 13.55 -5.73
C THR A 90 -3.32 13.47 -5.78
N ILE A 91 -3.99 14.58 -5.45
CA ILE A 91 -5.45 14.67 -5.41
C ILE A 91 -5.90 15.71 -6.43
N SER A 92 -7.00 15.41 -7.12
CA SER A 92 -7.67 16.29 -8.06
C SER A 92 -9.16 16.30 -7.78
N GLU A 93 -9.76 17.48 -7.79
CA GLU A 93 -11.10 17.73 -7.29
C GLU A 93 -11.94 18.35 -8.41
N THR A 94 -13.07 17.73 -8.72
CA THR A 94 -13.98 18.21 -9.78
C THR A 94 -15.43 18.16 -9.35
N ASP A 95 -16.25 19.05 -9.91
CA ASP A 95 -17.70 19.03 -9.75
C ASP A 95 -18.34 17.86 -10.54
N SER A 96 -19.67 17.72 -10.47
CA SER A 96 -20.40 16.69 -11.21
C SER A 96 -20.35 16.86 -12.74
N ASN A 97 -19.90 18.01 -13.25
CA ASN A 97 -19.68 18.31 -14.66
C ASN A 97 -18.21 18.16 -15.09
N HIS A 98 -17.33 17.72 -14.19
CA HIS A 98 -15.87 17.59 -14.36
C HIS A 98 -15.10 18.93 -14.47
N ASN A 99 -15.69 20.05 -14.04
CA ASN A 99 -14.96 21.30 -13.85
C ASN A 99 -14.13 21.24 -12.56
N THR A 100 -12.95 21.85 -12.53
CA THR A 100 -12.15 21.98 -11.30
C THR A 100 -12.98 22.63 -10.19
N THR A 101 -12.96 22.03 -9.00
CA THR A 101 -13.63 22.55 -7.79
C THR A 101 -12.71 22.39 -6.57
N SER A 102 -13.22 22.72 -5.39
CA SER A 102 -12.58 22.36 -4.11
C SER A 102 -13.65 21.95 -3.11
N PHE A 103 -13.45 20.78 -2.50
CA PHE A 103 -14.23 20.29 -1.37
C PHE A 103 -13.67 20.84 -0.06
N ASN A 104 -14.35 20.57 1.06
CA ASN A 104 -13.89 20.91 2.39
C ASN A 104 -12.48 20.33 2.65
N SER A 105 -11.52 21.18 3.03
CA SER A 105 -10.11 20.79 3.18
C SER A 105 -9.85 19.78 4.32
N ASN A 106 -10.67 19.78 5.38
CA ASN A 106 -10.59 18.75 6.42
C ASN A 106 -11.04 17.39 5.86
N TYR A 107 -12.08 17.38 5.02
CA TYR A 107 -12.52 16.16 4.33
C TYR A 107 -11.43 15.63 3.39
N ILE A 108 -10.76 16.48 2.60
CA ILE A 108 -9.64 16.06 1.75
C ILE A 108 -8.48 15.47 2.56
N SER A 109 -8.14 16.08 3.72
CA SER A 109 -7.13 15.55 4.65
C SER A 109 -7.53 14.18 5.24
N GLU A 110 -8.81 13.97 5.53
CA GLU A 110 -9.34 12.68 5.96
C GLU A 110 -9.31 11.63 4.82
N VAL A 111 -9.62 12.01 3.58
CA VAL A 111 -9.50 11.12 2.38
C VAL A 111 -8.04 10.72 2.15
N GLU A 112 -7.09 11.66 2.24
CA GLU A 112 -5.66 11.38 2.17
C GLU A 112 -5.21 10.41 3.28
N SER A 113 -5.67 10.64 4.50
CA SER A 113 -5.38 9.80 5.66
C SER A 113 -5.97 8.38 5.51
N PHE A 114 -7.19 8.28 4.97
CA PHE A 114 -7.83 7.00 4.64
C PHE A 114 -6.98 6.20 3.64
N LEU A 115 -6.54 6.84 2.55
CA LEU A 115 -5.69 6.19 1.54
C LEU A 115 -4.38 5.67 2.12
N LYS A 116 -3.65 6.48 2.90
CA LYS A 116 -2.40 6.06 3.56
C LYS A 116 -2.58 4.85 4.49
N ASN A 117 -3.79 4.66 5.03
CA ASN A 117 -4.17 3.52 5.84
C ASN A 117 -4.57 2.27 5.04
N LEU A 118 -4.84 2.37 3.73
CA LEU A 118 -5.08 1.20 2.89
C LEU A 118 -3.81 0.35 2.75
N LYS A 119 -3.88 -0.89 3.25
CA LYS A 119 -2.81 -1.91 3.15
C LYS A 119 -3.19 -3.03 2.20
N SER A 120 -2.29 -4.00 2.02
CA SER A 120 -2.48 -5.19 1.18
C SER A 120 -2.64 -4.90 -0.31
N TRP A 121 -1.99 -3.85 -0.82
CA TRP A 121 -1.83 -3.65 -2.26
C TRP A 121 -1.04 -4.84 -2.87
N PRO A 122 -1.52 -5.47 -3.95
CA PRO A 122 -0.80 -6.59 -4.56
C PRO A 122 0.55 -6.14 -5.08
N ILE A 123 1.54 -7.02 -4.95
CA ILE A 123 2.92 -6.79 -5.38
C ILE A 123 3.15 -7.62 -6.65
N PRO A 124 3.23 -7.01 -7.85
CA PRO A 124 3.36 -7.77 -9.10
C PRO A 124 4.79 -8.28 -9.30
N LYS A 125 4.91 -9.52 -9.78
CA LYS A 125 6.18 -10.08 -10.28
C LYS A 125 6.33 -9.76 -11.76
N TYR A 126 7.50 -9.28 -12.15
CA TYR A 126 7.80 -8.98 -13.55
C TYR A 126 8.25 -10.23 -14.30
N ASN A 127 7.60 -10.61 -15.41
CA ASN A 127 8.02 -11.68 -16.34
C ASN A 127 8.50 -13.00 -15.67
N ASN A 128 7.77 -13.53 -14.68
CA ASN A 128 8.11 -14.73 -13.90
C ASN A 128 9.48 -14.69 -13.18
N THR A 129 10.08 -13.51 -13.04
CA THR A 129 11.33 -13.30 -12.31
C THR A 129 11.09 -13.06 -10.82
N GLN A 130 12.17 -12.93 -10.06
CA GLN A 130 12.17 -12.44 -8.67
C GLN A 130 12.14 -10.90 -8.57
N PHE A 131 11.97 -10.18 -9.69
CA PHE A 131 11.90 -8.73 -9.68
C PHE A 131 10.47 -8.25 -9.41
N VAL A 132 10.36 -7.29 -8.48
CA VAL A 132 9.11 -6.61 -8.14
C VAL A 132 9.09 -5.26 -8.84
N ALA A 133 7.95 -4.93 -9.46
CA ALA A 133 7.72 -3.65 -10.11
C ALA A 133 6.87 -2.72 -9.24
N GLU A 134 7.29 -1.46 -9.15
CA GLU A 134 6.39 -0.36 -8.76
C GLU A 134 5.34 -0.16 -9.86
N TYR A 135 4.16 0.35 -9.50
CA TYR A 135 3.09 0.60 -10.47
C TYR A 135 2.24 1.81 -10.11
N ARG A 136 1.67 2.47 -11.12
CA ARG A 136 0.70 3.55 -10.94
C ARG A 136 -0.70 2.99 -10.74
N SER A 137 -1.43 3.55 -9.79
CA SER A 137 -2.85 3.29 -9.54
C SER A 137 -3.59 4.61 -9.28
N PHE A 138 -4.91 4.57 -9.34
CA PHE A 138 -5.74 5.65 -8.83
C PHE A 138 -6.94 5.06 -8.07
N LEU A 139 -7.65 5.93 -7.36
CA LEU A 139 -9.02 5.70 -6.89
C LEU A 139 -9.78 7.02 -7.06
N SER A 140 -10.97 6.97 -7.65
CA SER A 140 -11.86 8.13 -7.73
C SER A 140 -13.10 7.92 -6.86
N PHE A 141 -13.35 8.87 -5.96
CA PHE A 141 -14.47 8.87 -5.02
C PHE A 141 -15.56 9.79 -5.53
N LYS A 142 -16.71 9.22 -5.91
CA LYS A 142 -17.87 10.01 -6.33
C LYS A 142 -18.64 10.49 -5.11
N ILE A 143 -18.67 11.80 -4.93
CA ILE A 143 -19.37 12.48 -3.84
C ILE A 143 -20.79 12.83 -4.30
N LEU A 144 -21.79 12.34 -3.54
CA LEU A 144 -23.20 12.61 -3.77
C LEU A 144 -23.92 12.66 -2.42
N LYS A 145 -24.73 13.70 -2.20
CA LYS A 145 -25.50 13.94 -0.96
C LYS A 145 -24.65 13.85 0.31
N GLY A 146 -23.49 14.52 0.28
CA GLY A 146 -22.60 14.67 1.45
C GLY A 146 -21.79 13.43 1.83
N LYS A 147 -21.67 12.42 0.95
CA LYS A 147 -20.92 11.19 1.22
C LYS A 147 -20.34 10.56 -0.06
N VAL A 148 -19.41 9.62 0.09
CA VAL A 148 -18.97 8.76 -1.02
C VAL A 148 -20.12 7.82 -1.41
N HIS A 149 -20.58 7.93 -2.64
CA HIS A 149 -21.60 7.06 -3.22
C HIS A 149 -20.98 5.86 -3.94
N GLU A 150 -19.84 6.07 -4.60
CA GLU A 150 -19.20 5.09 -5.49
C GLU A 150 -17.68 5.29 -5.46
N VAL A 151 -16.94 4.19 -5.66
CA VAL A 151 -15.46 4.20 -5.78
C VAL A 151 -15.08 3.55 -7.10
N ILE A 152 -14.35 4.28 -7.93
CA ILE A 152 -13.92 3.87 -9.27
C ILE A 152 -12.41 3.57 -9.22
N PRO A 153 -12.00 2.28 -9.33
CA PRO A 153 -10.60 1.86 -9.37
C PRO A 153 -10.04 1.71 -10.79
#